data_AF-A0A957TJI9-F1
#
_entry.id   AF-A0A957TJI9-F1
#
_cell.length_a   1.000
_cell.length_b   1.000
_cell.length_c   1.000
_cell.angle_alpha   90.00
_cell.angle_beta   90.00
_cell.angle_gamma   90.00
#
_symmetry.space_group_name_H-M   'P 1'
#
loop_
_entity.id
_entity.type
_entity.pdbx_description
1 polymer ?
#
loop_
_entity_poly.entity_id
_entity_poly.type
_entity_poly.pdbx_seq_one_letter_code
_entity_poly.pdbx_strand_id
1 'polypeptide(L)'
;IARYSGNPLALKLVADTVEEIFGGNMAEFLADETLIFDDIRTVLDQHFARLTDLEQQILFWLAIERETTPLAALRGNLLNPPPQRVLLETLRNLHRRSLVERHEGGFALQNVITEYLTDRLVGEVYTEICTGTLCHLHHYALVKTQSKEYIRQSQTRILLGPVLQRLETDLTSAGVQVRLLALIQSLQTDFGLRPSYAGGTIINAMIHLGLNLEGIDL
;
A
#
# COMPACT_ATOMS: atom_id res chain seq x y z
N ILE A 1 16.06 20.17 -4.87
CA ILE A 1 16.46 19.64 -3.54
C ILE A 1 15.28 19.61 -2.55
N ALA A 2 14.56 20.71 -2.33
CA ALA A 2 13.39 20.74 -1.43
C ALA A 2 12.22 19.82 -1.86
N ARG A 3 11.92 19.71 -3.17
CA ARG A 3 10.86 18.83 -3.70
C ARG A 3 11.05 17.34 -3.40
N TYR A 4 12.30 16.89 -3.28
CA TYR A 4 12.66 15.50 -3.01
C TYR A 4 13.19 15.29 -1.58
N SER A 5 13.04 16.29 -0.72
CA SER A 5 13.49 16.28 0.69
C SER A 5 14.96 15.86 0.92
N GLY A 6 15.82 16.03 -0.10
CA GLY A 6 17.21 15.57 -0.04
C GLY A 6 17.40 14.05 -0.14
N ASN A 7 16.38 13.29 -0.54
CA ASN A 7 16.45 11.83 -0.68
C ASN A 7 17.48 11.44 -1.75
N PRO A 8 18.56 10.75 -1.40
CA PRO A 8 19.57 10.31 -2.37
C PRO A 8 19.01 9.38 -3.45
N LEU A 9 18.01 8.55 -3.13
CA LEU A 9 17.32 7.74 -4.12
C LEU A 9 16.51 8.63 -5.05
N ALA A 10 15.59 9.48 -4.56
CA ALA A 10 14.79 10.33 -5.44
C ALA A 10 15.65 11.30 -6.27
N LEU A 11 16.73 11.84 -5.71
CA LEU A 11 17.69 12.67 -6.46
C LEU A 11 18.45 11.86 -7.50
N LYS A 12 18.80 10.60 -7.20
CA LYS A 12 19.39 9.69 -8.19
C LYS A 12 18.38 9.32 -9.28
N LEU A 13 17.15 8.98 -8.92
CA LEU A 13 16.08 8.66 -9.87
C LEU A 13 15.86 9.82 -10.83
N VAL A 14 15.77 11.03 -10.30
CA VAL A 14 15.62 12.25 -11.10
C VAL A 14 16.83 12.48 -11.99
N ALA A 15 18.05 12.29 -11.48
CA ALA A 15 19.25 12.44 -12.29
C ALA A 15 19.29 11.44 -13.45
N ASP A 16 18.99 10.17 -13.17
CA ASP A 16 18.95 9.10 -14.18
C ASP A 16 17.86 9.40 -15.24
N THR A 17 16.66 9.83 -14.83
CA THR A 17 15.56 10.23 -15.72
C THR A 17 15.90 11.46 -16.59
N VAL A 18 16.50 12.50 -16.01
CA VAL A 18 16.88 13.72 -16.75
C VAL A 18 17.90 13.40 -17.83
N GLU A 19 18.84 12.50 -17.54
CA GLU A 19 19.86 12.10 -18.51
C GLU A 19 19.29 11.23 -19.62
N GLU A 20 18.40 10.29 -19.30
CA GLU A 20 17.83 9.34 -20.27
C GLU A 20 16.76 9.97 -21.19
N ILE A 21 15.86 10.79 -20.65
CA ILE A 21 14.68 11.28 -21.38
C ILE A 21 14.88 12.71 -21.89
N PHE A 22 15.52 13.56 -21.09
CA PHE A 22 15.71 14.99 -21.40
C PHE A 22 17.13 15.29 -21.90
N GLY A 23 17.97 14.27 -22.11
CA GLY A 23 19.35 14.43 -22.57
C GLY A 23 20.20 15.32 -21.67
N GLY A 24 19.90 15.35 -20.37
CA GLY A 24 20.55 16.24 -19.40
C GLY A 24 19.90 17.62 -19.25
N ASN A 25 18.82 17.93 -19.97
CA ASN A 25 18.15 19.23 -19.92
C ASN A 25 17.21 19.38 -18.72
N MET A 26 17.76 19.82 -17.59
CA MET A 26 17.01 20.05 -16.35
C MET A 26 15.90 21.11 -16.48
N ALA A 27 16.05 22.09 -17.38
CA ALA A 27 15.06 23.15 -17.56
C ALA A 27 13.77 22.64 -18.21
N GLU A 28 13.90 21.70 -19.14
CA GLU A 28 12.78 21.03 -19.82
C GLU A 28 12.07 20.04 -18.89
N PHE A 29 12.85 19.27 -18.11
CA PHE A 29 12.30 18.42 -17.04
C PHE A 29 11.48 19.22 -16.03
N LEU A 30 11.96 20.38 -15.57
CA LEU A 30 11.24 21.21 -14.59
C LEU A 30 10.00 21.93 -15.16
N ALA A 31 9.85 21.99 -16.48
CA ALA A 31 8.72 22.66 -17.13
C ALA A 31 7.46 21.78 -17.21
N ASP A 32 7.60 20.45 -17.07
CA ASP A 32 6.48 19.49 -17.19
C ASP A 32 6.29 18.71 -15.88
N GLU A 33 5.50 19.25 -14.94
CA GLU A 33 5.33 18.65 -13.62
C GLU A 33 4.67 17.26 -13.64
N THR A 34 3.90 16.94 -14.69
CA THR A 34 3.20 15.66 -14.86
C THR A 34 4.13 14.53 -15.32
N LEU A 35 4.98 14.78 -16.31
CA LEU A 35 5.94 13.80 -16.83
C LEU A 35 6.93 13.32 -15.74
N ILE A 36 7.35 14.22 -14.86
CA ILE A 36 8.26 13.93 -13.76
C ILE A 36 7.75 12.81 -12.83
N PHE A 37 6.45 12.80 -12.52
CA PHE A 37 5.87 11.81 -11.61
C PHE A 37 5.70 10.43 -12.26
N ASP A 38 5.34 10.38 -13.55
CA ASP A 38 5.22 9.12 -14.29
C ASP A 38 6.59 8.45 -14.50
N ASP A 39 7.64 9.24 -14.71
CA ASP A 39 9.00 8.72 -14.82
C ASP A 39 9.52 8.20 -13.47
N ILE A 40 9.32 8.94 -12.38
CA ILE A 40 9.68 8.48 -11.02
C ILE A 40 8.94 7.19 -10.68
N ARG A 41 7.65 7.11 -11.02
CA ARG A 41 6.85 5.90 -10.83
C ARG A 41 7.43 4.72 -11.58
N THR A 42 7.82 4.92 -12.84
CA THR A 42 8.43 3.87 -13.67
C THR A 42 9.71 3.34 -13.03
N VAL A 43 10.58 4.20 -12.51
CA VAL A 43 11.81 3.72 -11.86
C VAL A 43 11.52 3.06 -10.51
N LEU A 44 10.56 3.58 -9.74
CA LEU A 44 10.10 2.93 -8.51
C LEU A 44 9.50 1.55 -8.78
N ASP A 45 8.76 1.36 -9.88
CA ASP A 45 8.26 0.06 -10.32
C ASP A 45 9.39 -0.93 -10.62
N GLN A 46 10.45 -0.49 -11.30
CA GLN A 46 11.63 -1.33 -11.55
C GLN A 46 12.36 -1.72 -10.26
N HIS A 47 12.48 -0.79 -9.31
CA HIS A 47 13.08 -1.08 -8.01
C HIS A 47 12.21 -2.03 -7.18
N PHE A 48 10.91 -1.79 -7.17
CA PHE A 48 9.93 -2.57 -6.43
C PHE A 48 9.84 -4.01 -6.95
N ALA A 49 9.85 -4.21 -8.27
CA ALA A 49 9.80 -5.53 -8.90
C ALA A 49 11.01 -6.43 -8.56
N ARG A 50 12.14 -5.85 -8.11
CA ARG A 50 13.35 -6.58 -7.69
C ARG A 50 13.36 -6.92 -6.20
N LEU A 51 12.34 -6.49 -5.45
CA LEU A 51 12.21 -6.76 -4.03
C LEU A 51 11.66 -8.17 -3.81
N THR A 52 12.14 -8.82 -2.75
CA THR A 52 11.56 -10.08 -2.26
C THR A 52 10.15 -9.85 -1.71
N ASP A 53 9.33 -10.90 -1.64
CA ASP A 53 7.97 -10.80 -1.10
C ASP A 53 7.92 -10.20 0.31
N LEU A 54 8.89 -10.56 1.17
CA LEU A 54 8.97 -10.00 2.52
C LEU A 54 9.35 -8.51 2.52
N GLU A 55 10.23 -8.09 1.60
CA GLU A 55 10.56 -6.67 1.42
C GLU A 55 9.32 -5.88 0.98
N GLN A 56 8.58 -6.37 -0.01
CA GLN A 56 7.34 -5.75 -0.47
C GLN A 56 6.29 -5.69 0.64
N GLN A 57 6.10 -6.78 1.39
CA GLN A 57 5.18 -6.82 2.53
C GLN A 57 5.52 -5.79 3.61
N ILE A 58 6.80 -5.65 3.96
CA ILE A 58 7.24 -4.64 4.92
C ILE A 58 6.95 -3.23 4.41
N LEU A 59 7.25 -2.95 3.13
CA LEU A 59 7.00 -1.65 2.54
C LEU A 59 5.52 -1.30 2.55
N PHE A 60 4.64 -2.21 2.13
CA PHE A 60 3.20 -1.98 2.18
C PHE A 60 2.71 -1.77 3.61
N TRP A 61 3.18 -2.54 4.59
CA TRP A 61 2.80 -2.32 5.98
C TRP A 61 3.22 -0.95 6.50
N LEU A 62 4.44 -0.50 6.21
CA LEU A 62 4.87 0.84 6.60
C LEU A 62 4.06 1.94 5.89
N ALA A 63 3.64 1.72 4.64
CA ALA A 63 2.76 2.63 3.92
C ALA A 63 1.35 2.71 4.53
N ILE A 64 0.84 1.60 5.07
CA ILE A 64 -0.46 1.54 5.76
C ILE A 64 -0.40 2.22 7.14
N GLU A 65 0.70 2.04 7.88
CA GLU A 65 0.84 2.65 9.21
C GLU A 65 0.95 4.17 9.14
N ARG A 66 1.63 4.70 8.11
CA ARG A 66 1.87 6.15 7.90
C ARG A 66 2.52 6.89 9.05
N GLU A 67 3.04 6.17 10.03
CA GLU A 67 3.83 6.71 11.13
C GLU A 67 5.04 5.81 11.40
N THR A 68 5.97 6.33 12.20
CA THR A 68 7.14 5.54 12.63
C THR A 68 6.65 4.31 13.39
N THR A 69 6.96 3.14 12.83
CA THR A 69 6.44 1.86 13.28
C THR A 69 7.54 1.08 14.02
N PRO A 70 7.34 0.73 15.30
CA PRO A 70 8.27 -0.12 16.03
C PRO A 70 8.36 -1.52 15.41
N LEU A 71 9.53 -2.16 15.52
CA LEU A 71 9.77 -3.52 14.99
C LEU A 71 8.72 -4.53 15.46
N ALA A 72 8.30 -4.45 16.74
CA ALA A 72 7.30 -5.34 17.31
C ALA A 72 5.91 -5.15 16.68
N ALA A 73 5.51 -3.90 16.41
CA ALA A 73 4.25 -3.59 15.74
C ALA A 73 4.26 -4.08 14.29
N LEU A 74 5.34 -3.79 13.55
CA LEU A 74 5.51 -4.25 12.17
C LEU A 74 5.48 -5.78 12.09
N ARG A 75 6.15 -6.47 13.02
CA ARG A 75 6.11 -7.93 13.13
C ARG A 75 4.69 -8.44 13.40
N GLY A 76 3.94 -7.77 14.27
CA GLY A 76 2.57 -8.15 14.63
C GLY A 76 1.57 -8.03 13.48
N ASN A 77 1.86 -7.20 12.48
CA ASN A 77 1.02 -7.07 11.30
C ASN A 77 1.15 -8.26 10.33
N LEU A 78 2.32 -8.91 10.32
CA LEU A 78 2.58 -10.06 9.44
C LEU A 78 1.84 -11.29 9.98
N LEU A 79 0.96 -11.87 9.16
CA LEU A 79 0.19 -13.07 9.53
C LEU A 79 1.09 -14.28 9.80
N ASN A 80 2.20 -14.40 9.06
CA ASN A 80 3.24 -15.41 9.24
C ASN A 80 4.59 -14.72 9.49
N PRO A 81 4.86 -14.21 10.71
CA PRO A 81 6.03 -13.38 10.95
C PRO A 81 7.31 -14.21 10.88
N PRO A 82 8.31 -13.83 10.04
CA PRO A 82 9.57 -14.56 9.93
C PRO A 82 10.37 -14.46 11.24
N PRO A 83 11.46 -15.21 11.46
CA PRO A 83 12.32 -14.99 12.62
C PRO A 83 12.81 -13.53 12.73
N GLN A 84 12.93 -12.99 13.95
CA GLN A 84 13.29 -11.58 14.16
C GLN A 84 14.60 -11.18 13.47
N ARG A 85 15.58 -12.09 13.42
CA ARG A 85 16.86 -11.88 12.70
C ARG A 85 16.64 -11.60 11.21
N VAL A 86 15.75 -12.35 10.57
CA VAL A 86 15.40 -12.20 9.15
C VAL A 86 14.71 -10.86 8.94
N LEU A 87 13.72 -10.51 9.76
CA LEU A 87 13.02 -9.22 9.67
C LEU A 87 13.99 -8.02 9.78
N LEU A 88 14.93 -8.07 10.71
CA LEU A 88 15.96 -7.03 10.87
C LEU A 88 16.93 -6.96 9.68
N GLU A 89 17.31 -8.10 9.11
CA GLU A 89 18.15 -8.16 7.91
C GLU A 89 17.42 -7.56 6.70
N THR A 90 16.13 -7.87 6.54
CA THR A 90 15.28 -7.28 5.49
C THR A 90 15.17 -5.77 5.64
N LEU A 91 14.88 -5.26 6.84
CA LEU A 91 14.83 -3.82 7.10
C LEU A 91 16.17 -3.13 6.85
N ARG A 92 17.30 -3.78 7.18
CA ARG A 92 18.65 -3.27 6.88
C ARG A 92 18.88 -3.19 5.37
N ASN A 93 18.43 -4.16 4.59
CA ASN A 93 18.55 -4.14 3.13
C ASN A 93 17.70 -3.03 2.51
N LEU A 94 16.45 -2.88 2.94
CA LEU A 94 15.56 -1.79 2.53
C LEU A 94 16.15 -0.41 2.86
N HIS A 95 16.72 -0.26 4.06
CA HIS A 95 17.39 0.97 4.48
C HIS A 95 18.63 1.27 3.62
N ARG A 96 19.47 0.28 3.30
CA ARG A 96 20.63 0.45 2.39
C ARG A 96 20.23 0.87 0.98
N ARG A 97 19.04 0.48 0.54
CA ARG A 97 18.43 0.90 -0.73
C ARG A 97 17.67 2.23 -0.62
N SER A 98 17.71 2.89 0.54
CA SER A 98 17.03 4.15 0.81
C SER A 98 15.50 4.10 0.65
N LEU A 99 14.90 2.90 0.77
CA LEU A 99 13.44 2.70 0.70
C LEU A 99 12.76 2.85 2.07
N VAL A 100 13.52 2.63 3.14
CA VAL A 100 13.05 2.72 4.54
C VAL A 100 14.01 3.62 5.31
N GLU A 101 13.45 4.49 6.14
CA GLU A 101 14.19 5.31 7.10
C GLU A 101 14.14 4.70 8.50
N ARG A 102 15.20 4.93 9.27
CA ARG A 102 15.24 4.61 10.69
C ARG A 102 15.14 5.88 11.50
N HIS A 103 14.12 5.94 12.36
CA HIS A 103 13.86 7.04 13.28
C HIS A 103 13.99 6.57 14.72
N GLU A 104 13.95 7.51 15.66
CA GLU A 104 13.78 7.16 17.07
C GLU A 104 12.43 6.45 17.23
N GLY A 105 12.45 5.25 17.83
CA GLY A 105 11.24 4.45 18.05
C GLY A 105 10.84 3.49 16.93
N GLY A 106 11.45 3.52 15.73
CA GLY A 106 11.11 2.54 14.70
C GLY A 106 11.57 2.86 13.27
N PHE A 107 10.76 2.38 12.33
CA PHE A 107 11.00 2.48 10.90
C PHE A 107 9.85 3.24 10.24
N ALA A 108 10.16 4.04 9.22
CA ALA A 108 9.15 4.73 8.43
C ALA A 108 9.55 4.73 6.96
N LEU A 109 8.61 5.13 6.11
CA LEU A 109 8.89 5.41 4.71
C LEU A 109 9.06 6.90 4.52
N GLN A 110 9.78 7.24 3.44
CA GLN A 110 9.77 8.60 2.92
C GLN A 110 8.45 8.89 2.23
N ASN A 111 8.04 10.16 2.19
CA ASN A 111 6.76 10.55 1.59
C ASN A 111 6.62 10.06 0.14
N VAL A 112 7.65 10.23 -0.69
CA VAL A 112 7.60 9.77 -2.10
C VAL A 112 7.36 8.26 -2.23
N ILE A 113 7.96 7.46 -1.35
CA ILE A 113 7.77 6.00 -1.33
C ILE A 113 6.39 5.65 -0.76
N THR A 114 5.94 6.39 0.26
CA THR A 114 4.60 6.23 0.85
C THR A 114 3.51 6.46 -0.16
N GLU A 115 3.56 7.56 -0.91
CA GLU A 115 2.53 7.89 -1.90
C GLU A 115 2.56 6.89 -3.07
N TYR A 116 3.74 6.53 -3.58
CA TYR A 116 3.89 5.48 -4.60
C TYR A 116 3.25 4.14 -4.17
N LEU A 117 3.56 3.66 -2.95
CA LEU A 117 3.02 2.40 -2.45
C LEU A 117 1.53 2.48 -2.14
N THR A 118 1.05 3.65 -1.70
CA THR A 118 -0.38 3.90 -1.47
C THR A 118 -1.15 3.75 -2.78
N ASP A 119 -0.74 4.44 -3.83
CA ASP A 119 -1.38 4.38 -5.15
C ASP A 119 -1.33 2.98 -5.75
N ARG A 120 -0.19 2.29 -5.59
CA ARG A 120 -0.01 0.91 -6.03
C ARG A 120 -0.97 -0.03 -5.30
N LEU A 121 -1.00 0.01 -3.98
CA LEU A 121 -1.88 -0.83 -3.16
C LEU A 121 -3.36 -0.58 -3.47
N VAL A 122 -3.76 0.67 -3.67
CA VAL A 122 -5.13 1.03 -4.09
C VAL A 122 -5.47 0.38 -5.43
N GLY A 123 -4.58 0.45 -6.42
CA GLY A 123 -4.79 -0.17 -7.74
C GLY A 123 -4.84 -1.70 -7.70
N GLU A 124 -3.94 -2.32 -6.93
CA GLU A 124 -3.91 -3.76 -6.73
C GLU A 124 -5.18 -4.24 -6.03
N VAL A 125 -5.58 -3.62 -4.90
CA VAL A 125 -6.81 -4.01 -4.19
C VAL A 125 -8.07 -3.77 -5.01
N TYR A 126 -8.16 -2.67 -5.76
CA TYR A 126 -9.26 -2.46 -6.70
C TYR A 126 -9.37 -3.63 -7.69
N THR A 127 -8.24 -4.05 -8.28
CA THR A 127 -8.18 -5.15 -9.24
C THR A 127 -8.57 -6.48 -8.58
N GLU A 128 -8.12 -6.73 -7.36
CA GLU A 128 -8.50 -7.92 -6.58
C GLU A 128 -9.99 -7.95 -6.29
N ILE A 129 -10.58 -6.81 -5.92
CA ILE A 129 -12.02 -6.73 -5.69
C ILE A 129 -12.75 -7.05 -7.00
N CYS A 130 -12.38 -6.45 -8.13
CA CYS A 130 -13.03 -6.67 -9.42
C CYS A 130 -12.88 -8.11 -9.96
N THR A 131 -11.73 -8.75 -9.75
CA THR A 131 -11.42 -10.08 -10.31
C THR A 131 -11.78 -11.22 -9.34
N GLY A 132 -11.59 -11.01 -8.04
CA GLY A 132 -11.90 -11.95 -6.97
C GLY A 132 -10.71 -12.83 -6.57
N THR A 133 -9.57 -12.62 -7.22
CA THR A 133 -8.30 -13.23 -6.85
C THR A 133 -7.65 -12.38 -5.77
N LEU A 134 -7.83 -12.76 -4.51
CA LEU A 134 -7.36 -11.98 -3.37
C LEU A 134 -5.92 -12.38 -3.03
N CYS A 135 -4.99 -11.42 -3.03
CA CYS A 135 -3.60 -11.63 -2.63
C CYS A 135 -3.20 -10.59 -1.58
N HIS A 136 -3.32 -9.31 -1.91
CA HIS A 136 -3.08 -8.16 -1.04
C HIS A 136 -4.12 -8.08 0.06
N LEU A 137 -5.40 -8.29 -0.26
CA LEU A 137 -6.45 -8.32 0.76
C LEU A 137 -6.25 -9.42 1.79
N HIS A 138 -5.58 -10.54 1.44
CA HIS A 138 -5.23 -11.53 2.44
C HIS A 138 -4.11 -11.06 3.38
N HIS A 139 -3.16 -10.26 2.91
CA HIS A 139 -1.95 -9.87 3.65
C HIS A 139 -2.04 -8.52 4.35
N TYR A 140 -2.96 -7.63 3.95
CA TYR A 140 -3.02 -6.26 4.45
C TYR A 140 -4.42 -5.86 4.87
N ALA A 141 -4.50 -5.14 6.00
CA ALA A 141 -5.70 -4.41 6.40
C ALA A 141 -5.63 -2.98 5.87
N LEU A 142 -6.55 -2.59 5.00
CA LEU A 142 -6.61 -1.19 4.53
C LEU A 142 -6.99 -0.22 5.66
N VAL A 143 -7.76 -0.69 6.64
CA VAL A 143 -8.08 0.05 7.86
C VAL A 143 -7.87 -0.88 9.05
N LYS A 144 -6.90 -0.56 9.90
CA LYS A 144 -6.57 -1.35 11.09
C LYS A 144 -7.50 -0.97 12.24
N THR A 145 -8.38 -1.88 12.63
CA THR A 145 -9.34 -1.67 13.73
C THR A 145 -8.66 -1.36 15.07
N GLN A 146 -7.45 -1.87 15.28
CA GLN A 146 -6.65 -1.64 16.49
C GLN A 146 -5.83 -0.34 16.47
N SER A 147 -5.80 0.38 15.35
CA SER A 147 -5.08 1.66 15.24
C SER A 147 -5.87 2.80 15.89
N LYS A 148 -5.15 3.86 16.28
CA LYS A 148 -5.75 5.09 16.82
C LYS A 148 -6.78 5.69 15.85
N GLU A 149 -7.79 6.35 16.38
CA GLU A 149 -8.90 6.92 15.57
C GLU A 149 -8.41 7.78 14.40
N TYR A 150 -7.48 8.71 14.64
CA TYR A 150 -6.96 9.57 13.57
C TYR A 150 -6.21 8.79 12.48
N ILE A 151 -5.52 7.70 12.84
CA ILE A 151 -4.86 6.82 11.88
C ILE A 151 -5.91 6.10 11.05
N ARG A 152 -6.97 5.55 11.66
CA ARG A 152 -8.05 4.90 10.92
C ARG A 152 -8.73 5.86 9.95
N GLN A 153 -9.02 7.09 10.38
CA GLN A 153 -9.60 8.11 9.49
C GLN A 153 -8.68 8.43 8.32
N SER A 154 -7.37 8.55 8.56
CA SER A 154 -6.39 8.75 7.49
C SER A 154 -6.37 7.56 6.53
N GLN A 155 -6.27 6.33 7.05
CA GLN A 155 -6.32 5.08 6.29
C GLN A 155 -7.58 4.98 5.44
N THR A 156 -8.75 5.29 6.01
CA THR A 156 -10.00 5.33 5.26
C THR A 156 -9.93 6.35 4.12
N ARG A 157 -9.44 7.56 4.38
CA ARG A 157 -9.39 8.63 3.36
C ARG A 157 -8.47 8.32 2.19
N ILE A 158 -7.34 7.65 2.45
CA ILE A 158 -6.26 7.49 1.45
C ILE A 158 -6.18 6.09 0.83
N LEU A 159 -6.71 5.06 1.51
CA LEU A 159 -6.68 3.67 1.02
C LEU A 159 -8.09 3.23 0.65
N LEU A 160 -9.00 3.17 1.63
CA LEU A 160 -10.32 2.59 1.42
C LEU A 160 -11.18 3.46 0.49
N GLY A 161 -11.22 4.77 0.72
CA GLY A 161 -12.00 5.73 -0.06
C GLY A 161 -11.64 5.69 -1.55
N PRO A 162 -10.36 5.81 -1.94
CA PRO A 162 -9.96 5.73 -3.34
C PRO A 162 -10.27 4.40 -4.01
N VAL A 163 -10.16 3.27 -3.29
CA VAL A 163 -10.59 1.96 -3.80
C VAL A 163 -12.09 1.98 -4.11
N LEU A 164 -12.91 2.45 -3.16
CA LEU A 164 -14.35 2.51 -3.31
C LEU A 164 -14.80 3.46 -4.41
N GLN A 165 -14.16 4.63 -4.51
CA GLN A 165 -14.44 5.61 -5.56
C GLN A 165 -14.19 5.04 -6.96
N ARG A 166 -13.11 4.29 -7.16
CA ARG A 166 -12.84 3.60 -8.44
C ARG A 166 -13.91 2.55 -8.73
N LEU A 167 -14.31 1.77 -7.72
CA LEU A 167 -15.38 0.78 -7.88
C LEU A 167 -16.71 1.43 -8.26
N GLU A 168 -17.09 2.56 -7.64
CA GLU A 168 -18.32 3.30 -7.95
C GLU A 168 -18.26 4.03 -9.30
N THR A 169 -17.06 4.27 -9.83
CA THR A 169 -16.89 4.85 -11.17
C THR A 169 -17.16 3.80 -12.26
N ASP A 170 -16.72 2.57 -12.03
CA ASP A 170 -16.82 1.48 -13.01
C ASP A 170 -18.05 0.58 -12.82
N LEU A 171 -18.63 0.58 -11.62
CA LEU A 171 -19.81 -0.21 -11.24
C LEU A 171 -20.88 0.70 -10.64
N THR A 172 -22.15 0.33 -10.81
CA THR A 172 -23.24 0.97 -10.05
C THR A 172 -23.11 0.64 -8.56
N SER A 173 -23.70 1.45 -7.68
CA SER A 173 -23.71 1.19 -6.23
C SER A 173 -24.26 -0.22 -5.89
N ALA A 174 -25.28 -0.69 -6.62
CA ALA A 174 -25.78 -2.06 -6.50
C ALA A 174 -24.76 -3.11 -6.97
N GLY A 175 -24.02 -2.82 -8.05
CA GLY A 175 -22.94 -3.67 -8.55
C GLY A 175 -21.80 -3.81 -7.53
N VAL A 176 -21.40 -2.72 -6.89
CA VAL A 176 -20.40 -2.73 -5.81
C VAL A 176 -20.89 -3.61 -4.65
N GLN A 177 -22.14 -3.42 -4.21
CA GLN A 177 -22.73 -4.25 -3.13
C GLN A 177 -22.72 -5.75 -3.47
N VAL A 178 -23.23 -6.12 -4.65
CA VAL A 178 -23.23 -7.53 -5.11
C VAL A 178 -21.80 -8.08 -5.14
N ARG A 179 -20.83 -7.27 -5.58
CA ARG A 179 -19.43 -7.69 -5.65
C ARG A 179 -18.84 -7.97 -4.28
N LEU A 180 -18.99 -7.05 -3.33
CA LEU A 180 -18.47 -7.22 -1.97
C LEU A 180 -19.13 -8.40 -1.24
N LEU A 181 -20.45 -8.59 -1.42
CA LEU A 181 -21.16 -9.75 -0.87
C LEU A 181 -20.64 -11.08 -1.44
N ALA A 182 -20.43 -11.15 -2.75
CA ALA A 182 -19.88 -12.35 -3.38
C ALA A 182 -18.47 -12.69 -2.86
N LEU A 183 -17.63 -11.68 -2.59
CA LEU A 183 -16.31 -11.90 -2.01
C LEU A 183 -16.38 -12.42 -0.57
N ILE A 184 -17.27 -11.87 0.28
CA ILE A 184 -17.48 -12.38 1.64
C ILE A 184 -17.96 -13.83 1.60
N GLN A 185 -18.93 -14.16 0.75
CA GLN A 185 -19.43 -15.53 0.61
C GLN A 185 -18.32 -16.48 0.15
N SER A 186 -17.48 -16.07 -0.82
CA SER A 186 -16.33 -16.85 -1.26
C SER A 186 -15.36 -17.13 -0.10
N LEU A 187 -15.03 -16.10 0.69
CA LEU A 187 -14.15 -16.21 1.86
C LEU A 187 -14.72 -17.14 2.95
N GLN A 188 -16.04 -17.16 3.12
CA GLN A 188 -16.73 -18.08 4.03
C GLN A 188 -16.74 -19.52 3.48
N THR A 189 -16.67 -19.74 2.18
CA THR A 189 -16.59 -21.12 1.64
C THR A 189 -15.17 -21.67 1.65
N ASP A 190 -14.18 -20.78 1.53
CA ASP A 190 -12.75 -21.13 1.54
C ASP A 190 -12.18 -21.07 2.98
N PHE A 191 -12.85 -21.73 3.94
CA PHE A 191 -12.42 -21.89 5.34
C PHE A 191 -11.13 -22.72 5.47
N GLY A 192 -10.09 -22.38 4.71
CA GLY A 192 -8.72 -22.67 5.10
C GLY A 192 -8.45 -21.95 6.42
N LEU A 193 -7.92 -22.69 7.41
CA LEU A 193 -7.55 -22.24 8.76
C LEU A 193 -6.47 -21.11 8.80
N ARG A 194 -6.29 -20.35 7.73
CA ARG A 194 -5.25 -19.32 7.61
C ARG A 194 -5.83 -17.97 8.03
N PRO A 195 -5.22 -17.31 9.03
CA PRO A 195 -5.54 -15.92 9.35
C PRO A 195 -5.51 -15.05 8.10
N SER A 196 -6.43 -14.10 7.99
CA SER A 196 -6.52 -13.22 6.82
C SER A 196 -7.14 -11.87 7.17
N TYR A 197 -6.69 -10.80 6.51
CA TYR A 197 -7.29 -9.47 6.61
C TYR A 197 -8.43 -9.21 5.63
N ALA A 198 -8.71 -10.15 4.72
CA ALA A 198 -9.62 -9.92 3.59
C ALA A 198 -11.05 -9.66 4.07
N GLY A 199 -11.56 -10.54 4.94
CA GLY A 199 -12.90 -10.40 5.51
C GLY A 199 -13.08 -9.09 6.25
N GLY A 200 -12.15 -8.76 7.16
CA GLY A 200 -12.19 -7.49 7.90
C GLY A 200 -12.15 -6.26 6.99
N THR A 201 -11.35 -6.30 5.91
CA THR A 201 -11.26 -5.19 4.96
C THR A 201 -12.55 -5.03 4.15
N ILE A 202 -13.13 -6.13 3.67
CA ILE A 202 -14.39 -6.07 2.91
C ILE A 202 -15.55 -5.60 3.79
N ILE A 203 -15.62 -6.07 5.04
CA ILE A 203 -16.61 -5.59 6.02
C ILE A 203 -16.46 -4.10 6.26
N ASN A 204 -15.23 -3.60 6.48
CA ASN A 204 -14.98 -2.17 6.62
C ASN A 204 -15.42 -1.37 5.37
N ALA A 205 -15.22 -1.93 4.18
CA ALA A 205 -15.70 -1.33 2.93
C ALA A 205 -17.24 -1.25 2.90
N MET A 206 -17.93 -2.33 3.28
CA MET A 206 -19.38 -2.38 3.33
C MET A 206 -19.96 -1.40 4.36
N ILE A 207 -19.35 -1.30 5.55
CA ILE A 207 -19.71 -0.32 6.57
C ILE A 207 -19.53 1.10 6.04
N HIS A 208 -18.42 1.38 5.36
CA HIS A 208 -18.14 2.70 4.80
C HIS A 208 -19.18 3.13 3.75
N LEU A 209 -19.68 2.18 2.96
CA LEU A 209 -20.74 2.41 1.97
C LEU A 209 -22.16 2.43 2.58
N GLY A 210 -22.30 2.22 3.89
CA GLY A 210 -23.60 2.16 4.57
C GLY A 210 -24.45 0.95 4.16
N LEU A 211 -23.82 -0.13 3.70
CA LEU A 211 -24.53 -1.35 3.31
C LEU A 211 -25.03 -2.11 4.55
N ASN A 212 -26.25 -2.65 4.44
CA ASN A 212 -26.79 -3.51 5.49
C ASN A 212 -26.01 -4.83 5.55
N LEU A 213 -25.50 -5.18 6.73
CA LEU A 213 -24.76 -6.42 6.99
C LEU A 213 -25.66 -7.55 7.50
N GLU A 214 -26.98 -7.33 7.64
CA GLU A 214 -27.93 -8.35 8.08
C GLU A 214 -27.87 -9.60 7.17
N GLY A 215 -27.63 -10.77 7.78
CA GLY A 215 -27.51 -12.05 7.07
C GLY A 215 -26.08 -12.47 6.71
N ILE A 216 -25.07 -11.68 7.06
CA ILE A 216 -23.66 -12.09 7.01
C ILE A 216 -23.29 -12.73 8.35
N ASP A 217 -23.34 -14.07 8.43
CA ASP A 217 -22.84 -14.80 9.60
C ASP A 217 -21.30 -14.76 9.62
N LEU A 218 -20.72 -14.09 10.63
CA LEU A 218 -19.27 -13.95 10.83
C LEU A 218 -18.67 -15.12 11.62
#